data_AF-A0A831Y6B0-F1
#
_entry.id   AF-A0A831Y6B0-F1
#
_cell.length_a   1.000
_cell.length_b   1.000
_cell.length_c   1.000
_cell.angle_alpha   90.00
_cell.angle_beta   90.00
_cell.angle_gamma   90.00
#
_symmetry.space_group_name_H-M   'P 1'
#
loop_
_entity.id
_entity.type
_entity.pdbx_description
1 polymer ?
#
loop_
_entity_poly.entity_id
_entity_poly.type
_entity_poly.pdbx_seq_one_letter_code
_entity_poly.pdbx_strand_id
1 'polypeptide(L)'
;MGERDLFGPNLERSLENQVRALEALEQRYAGLLLALREEARKVVKRAGRVTTDDLRAIAKIKDLGDVDPHVWGAVFKERDAAGEPVWRSVGRTKSTLAQNNGRLIQLWVLR
;
A
#
# COMPACT_ATOMS: atom_id res chain seq x y z
N MET A 1 -17.96 -10.42 -35.16
CA MET A 1 -16.51 -10.21 -35.43
C MET A 1 -16.36 -8.74 -35.79
N GLY A 2 -15.74 -7.86 -35.03
CA GLY A 2 -15.06 -7.97 -33.74
C GLY A 2 -15.08 -6.61 -33.04
N GLU A 3 -15.42 -6.63 -31.75
CA GLU A 3 -15.24 -5.49 -30.84
C GLU A 3 -13.77 -5.45 -30.43
N ARG A 4 -12.97 -4.65 -31.12
CA ARG A 4 -11.62 -4.26 -30.69
C ARG A 4 -11.48 -2.78 -31.04
N ASP A 5 -11.66 -1.92 -30.04
CA ASP A 5 -11.06 -0.57 -29.94
C ASP A 5 -11.79 0.31 -28.89
N LEU A 6 -11.87 -0.15 -27.64
CA LEU A 6 -12.42 0.62 -26.52
C LEU A 6 -11.46 0.82 -25.34
N PHE A 7 -10.16 0.69 -25.57
CA PHE A 7 -9.13 1.07 -24.59
C PHE A 7 -8.27 2.18 -25.18
N GLY A 8 -8.81 3.40 -25.20
CA GLY A 8 -8.19 4.56 -25.81
C GLY A 8 -6.94 5.08 -25.06
N PRO A 9 -6.15 5.98 -25.70
CA PRO A 9 -4.90 6.58 -25.19
C PRO A 9 -5.01 7.28 -23.81
N ASN A 10 -6.23 7.47 -23.30
CA ASN A 10 -6.49 7.99 -21.96
C ASN A 10 -6.14 6.98 -20.85
N LEU A 11 -6.23 5.68 -21.10
CA LEU A 11 -5.91 4.66 -20.09
C LEU A 11 -4.39 4.56 -19.86
N GLU A 12 -3.63 4.55 -20.95
CA GLU A 12 -2.15 4.52 -20.90
C GLU A 12 -1.61 5.76 -20.19
N ARG A 13 -2.09 6.95 -20.56
CA ARG A 13 -1.70 8.21 -19.89
C ARG A 13 -2.11 8.24 -18.41
N SER A 14 -3.24 7.62 -18.05
CA SER A 14 -3.67 7.49 -16.64
C SER A 14 -2.75 6.55 -15.85
N LEU A 15 -2.35 5.42 -16.43
CA LEU A 15 -1.39 4.49 -15.83
C LEU A 15 -0.02 5.12 -15.65
N GLU A 16 0.49 5.82 -16.67
CA GLU A 16 1.76 6.55 -16.58
C GLU A 16 1.75 7.61 -15.49
N ASN A 17 0.65 8.37 -15.38
CA ASN A 17 0.50 9.37 -14.31
C ASN A 17 0.46 8.73 -12.92
N GLN A 18 -0.17 7.56 -12.78
CA GLN A 18 -0.18 6.82 -11.51
C GLN A 18 1.21 6.29 -11.15
N VAL A 19 1.97 5.81 -12.12
CA VAL A 19 3.35 5.34 -11.92
C VAL A 19 4.25 6.51 -11.50
N ARG A 20 4.21 7.63 -12.23
CA ARG A 20 5.01 8.83 -11.89
C ARG A 20 4.64 9.40 -10.52
N ALA A 21 3.36 9.43 -10.17
CA ALA A 21 2.91 9.88 -8.85
C ALA A 21 3.39 8.96 -7.72
N LEU A 22 3.44 7.65 -7.96
CA LEU A 22 4.00 6.68 -7.03
C LEU A 22 5.51 6.88 -6.85
N GLU A 23 6.26 7.01 -7.95
CA GLU A 23 7.70 7.25 -7.91
C GLU A 23 8.05 8.55 -7.17
N ALA A 24 7.31 9.64 -7.43
CA ALA A 24 7.50 10.90 -6.73
C ALA A 24 7.22 10.78 -5.22
N LEU A 25 6.19 10.00 -4.85
CA LEU A 25 5.87 9.73 -3.45
C LEU A 25 6.94 8.85 -2.80
N GLU A 26 7.42 7.83 -3.51
CA GLU A 26 8.51 6.97 -3.05
C GLU A 26 9.79 7.76 -2.83
N GLN A 27 10.13 8.70 -3.70
CA GLN A 27 11.30 9.58 -3.51
C GLN A 27 11.12 10.52 -2.31
N ARG A 28 9.95 11.16 -2.19
CA ARG A 28 9.66 12.12 -1.10
C ARG A 28 9.62 11.45 0.28
N TYR A 29 9.11 10.23 0.35
CA TYR A 29 8.89 9.51 1.60
C TYR A 29 9.76 8.25 1.70
N ALA A 30 10.88 8.16 0.99
CA ALA A 30 11.69 6.95 0.86
C ALA A 30 12.04 6.31 2.22
N GLY A 31 12.57 7.12 3.15
CA GLY A 31 12.95 6.65 4.47
C GLY A 31 11.76 6.18 5.32
N LEU A 32 10.65 6.91 5.26
CA LEU A 32 9.41 6.55 5.97
C LEU A 32 8.79 5.27 5.40
N LEU A 33 8.73 5.14 4.08
CA LEU A 33 8.22 3.95 3.40
C LEU A 33 9.08 2.73 3.70
N LEU A 34 10.41 2.87 3.70
CA LEU A 34 11.32 1.79 4.06
C LEU A 34 11.04 1.33 5.50
N ALA A 35 10.98 2.25 6.47
CA ALA A 35 10.68 1.93 7.86
C ALA A 35 9.31 1.24 8.01
N LEU A 36 8.26 1.74 7.33
CA LEU A 36 6.93 1.14 7.38
C LEU A 36 6.87 -0.24 6.70
N ARG A 37 7.61 -0.46 5.62
CA ARG A 37 7.73 -1.77 4.95
C ARG A 37 8.43 -2.79 5.85
N GLU A 38 9.49 -2.39 6.55
CA GLU A 38 10.15 -3.25 7.53
C GLU A 38 9.21 -3.64 8.67
N GLU A 39 8.46 -2.67 9.21
CA GLU A 39 7.45 -2.95 10.24
C GLU A 39 6.33 -3.84 9.72
N ALA A 40 5.84 -3.61 8.50
CA ALA A 40 4.85 -4.48 7.86
C ALA A 40 5.33 -5.93 7.76
N ARG A 41 6.59 -6.14 7.36
CA ARG A 41 7.21 -7.47 7.28
C ARG A 41 7.30 -8.13 8.66
N LYS A 42 7.66 -7.38 9.71
CA LYS A 42 7.68 -7.87 11.10
C LYS A 42 6.28 -8.29 11.56
N VAL A 43 5.25 -7.50 11.27
CA VAL A 43 3.86 -7.83 11.61
C VAL A 43 3.42 -9.10 10.90
N VAL A 44 3.63 -9.21 9.59
CA VAL A 44 3.28 -10.42 8.83
C VAL A 44 4.01 -11.64 9.35
N LYS A 45 5.31 -11.54 9.65
CA LYS A 45 6.08 -12.67 10.20
C LYS A 45 5.51 -13.18 11.52
N ARG A 46 4.93 -12.29 12.34
CA ARG A 46 4.35 -12.64 13.65
C ARG A 46 2.89 -13.10 13.56
N ALA A 47 2.07 -12.43 12.76
CA ALA A 47 0.61 -12.57 12.76
C ALA A 47 0.05 -13.23 11.47
N GLY A 48 0.91 -13.54 10.50
CA GLY A 48 0.57 -14.07 9.18
C GLY A 48 -0.03 -13.04 8.21
N ARG A 49 -0.43 -11.86 8.67
CA ARG A 49 -1.08 -10.80 7.87
C ARG A 49 -0.87 -9.43 8.49
N VAL A 50 -1.07 -8.39 7.68
CA VAL A 50 -0.96 -6.98 8.11
C VAL A 50 -2.04 -6.13 7.43
N THR A 51 -2.46 -5.07 8.12
CA THR A 51 -3.40 -4.06 7.63
C THR A 51 -2.79 -2.65 7.73
N THR A 52 -3.44 -1.67 7.09
CA THR A 52 -3.06 -0.26 7.28
C THR A 52 -3.30 0.23 8.70
N ASP A 53 -4.25 -0.35 9.44
CA ASP A 53 -4.48 0.00 10.85
C ASP A 53 -3.33 -0.46 11.75
N ASP A 54 -2.77 -1.65 11.48
CA ASP A 54 -1.58 -2.13 12.20
C ASP A 54 -0.41 -1.16 12.02
N LEU A 55 -0.20 -0.67 10.79
CA LEU A 55 0.87 0.29 10.49
C LEU A 55 0.63 1.66 11.13
N ARG A 56 -0.61 2.14 11.18
CA ARG A 56 -0.95 3.37 11.90
C ARG A 56 -0.68 3.26 13.40
N ALA A 57 -1.03 2.12 14.01
CA ALA A 57 -0.73 1.87 15.41
C ALA A 57 0.78 1.88 15.67
N ILE A 58 1.58 1.24 14.80
CA ILE A 58 3.04 1.23 14.91
C ILE A 58 3.63 2.62 14.71
N ALA A 59 3.17 3.37 13.71
CA ALA A 59 3.65 4.72 13.45
C ALA A 59 3.40 5.66 14.64
N LYS A 60 2.26 5.51 15.32
CA LYS A 60 1.96 6.23 16.56
C LYS A 60 2.90 5.83 17.71
N ILE A 61 3.20 4.54 17.86
CA ILE A 61 4.12 4.05 18.90
C ILE A 61 5.56 4.53 18.65
N LYS A 62 5.96 4.63 17.38
CA LYS A 62 7.31 5.02 16.96
C LYS A 62 7.49 6.52 16.73
N ASP A 63 6.47 7.31 17.02
CA ASP A 63 6.46 8.77 16.82
C ASP A 63 6.89 9.20 15.41
N LEU A 64 6.39 8.50 14.38
CA LEU A 64 6.73 8.78 12.98
C LEU A 64 6.06 10.05 12.41
N GLY A 65 5.46 10.88 13.28
CA GLY A 65 4.74 12.09 12.90
C GLY A 65 3.46 11.85 12.09
N ASP A 66 2.94 12.94 11.51
CA ASP A 66 1.78 12.89 10.63
C ASP A 66 2.16 12.28 9.28
N VAL A 67 1.83 11.00 9.11
CA VAL A 67 2.05 10.26 7.87
C VAL A 67 0.95 10.59 6.86
N ASP A 68 1.36 11.06 5.69
CA ASP A 68 0.47 11.36 4.56
C ASP A 68 -0.43 10.14 4.23
N PRO A 69 -1.75 10.34 4.05
CA PRO A 69 -2.68 9.25 3.76
C PRO A 69 -2.28 8.34 2.60
N HIS A 70 -1.56 8.86 1.60
CA HIS A 70 -1.14 8.11 0.43
C HIS A 70 0.02 7.13 0.73
N VAL A 71 0.82 7.40 1.76
CA VAL A 71 1.96 6.54 2.17
C VAL A 71 1.46 5.18 2.64
N TRP A 72 0.33 5.13 3.34
CA TRP A 72 -0.22 3.87 3.87
C TRP A 72 -0.48 2.82 2.79
N GLY A 73 -1.01 3.25 1.64
CA GLY A 73 -1.24 2.35 0.50
C GLY A 73 0.04 2.02 -0.27
N ALA A 74 1.00 2.95 -0.31
CA ALA A 74 2.27 2.78 -1.02
C ALA A 74 3.21 1.75 -0.35
N VAL A 75 3.06 1.49 0.95
CA VAL A 75 3.77 0.40 1.64
C VAL A 75 3.58 -0.93 0.90
N PHE A 76 2.36 -1.25 0.50
CA PHE A 76 1.99 -2.52 -0.14
C PHE A 76 2.19 -2.55 -1.66
N LYS A 77 2.68 -1.46 -2.26
CA LYS A 77 2.99 -1.39 -3.69
C LYS A 77 4.45 -1.75 -4.01
N GLU A 78 5.19 -2.26 -3.02
CA GLU A 78 6.56 -2.71 -3.17
C GLU A 78 6.68 -3.82 -4.22
N ARG A 79 7.70 -3.70 -5.07
CA ARG A 79 8.10 -4.70 -6.07
C ARG A 79 9.48 -5.25 -5.75
N ASP A 80 9.71 -6.50 -6.11
CA ASP A 80 11.03 -7.12 -6.00
C ASP A 80 11.95 -6.74 -7.17
N ALA A 81 13.15 -7.33 -7.21
CA ALA A 81 14.14 -7.08 -8.25
C ALA A 81 13.69 -7.53 -9.67
N ALA A 82 12.72 -8.44 -9.76
CA ALA A 82 12.12 -8.87 -11.01
C ALA A 82 10.92 -7.99 -11.42
N GLY A 83 10.58 -6.99 -10.59
CA GLY A 83 9.40 -6.14 -10.79
C GLY A 83 8.10 -6.79 -10.32
N GLU A 84 8.15 -7.94 -9.64
CA GLU A 84 6.95 -8.64 -9.17
C GLU A 84 6.44 -8.06 -7.84
N PRO A 85 5.11 -7.98 -7.61
CA PRO A 85 4.57 -7.52 -6.34
C PRO A 85 5.00 -8.40 -5.16
N VAL A 86 5.59 -7.79 -4.15
CA VAL A 86 5.99 -8.46 -2.89
C VAL A 86 4.78 -8.79 -2.02
N TRP A 87 3.72 -8.00 -2.14
CA TRP A 87 2.54 -8.08 -1.30
C TRP A 87 1.34 -8.63 -2.05
N ARG A 88 0.57 -9.49 -1.37
CA ARG A 88 -0.69 -10.03 -1.89
C ARG A 88 -1.85 -9.66 -0.96
N SER A 89 -2.92 -9.11 -1.54
CA SER A 89 -4.18 -8.89 -0.83
C SER A 89 -4.92 -10.22 -0.69
N VAL A 90 -5.27 -10.61 0.54
CA VAL A 90 -5.95 -11.88 0.85
C VAL A 90 -7.39 -11.72 1.33
N GLY A 91 -7.85 -10.48 1.52
CA GLY A 91 -9.22 -10.22 1.94
C GLY A 91 -9.39 -8.82 2.51
N ARG A 92 -10.50 -8.62 3.22
CA ARG A 92 -10.82 -7.39 3.92
C ARG A 92 -11.27 -7.68 5.34
N THR A 93 -10.99 -6.78 6.27
CA THR A 93 -11.48 -6.81 7.65
C THR A 93 -12.09 -5.47 8.02
N LYS A 94 -12.93 -5.43 9.07
CA LYS A 94 -13.39 -4.15 9.63
C LYS A 94 -12.21 -3.44 10.28
N SER A 95 -12.09 -2.14 10.01
CA SER A 95 -11.14 -1.27 10.71
C SER A 95 -11.41 -1.27 12.20
N THR A 96 -10.35 -1.29 12.99
CA THR A 96 -10.42 -1.24 14.46
C THR A 96 -10.31 0.19 14.99
N LEU A 97 -9.94 1.14 14.13
CA LEU A 97 -9.86 2.55 14.47
C LEU A 97 -11.25 3.17 14.56
N ALA A 98 -11.55 3.82 15.69
CA ALA A 98 -12.84 4.45 15.96
C ALA A 98 -13.23 5.50 14.90
N GLN A 99 -12.25 6.21 14.34
CA GLN A 99 -12.45 7.26 13.34
C GLN A 99 -12.88 6.73 11.96
N ASN A 100 -12.72 5.43 11.70
CA ASN A 100 -13.00 4.82 10.40
C ASN A 100 -14.41 4.21 10.31
N ASN A 101 -15.29 4.38 11.30
CA ASN A 101 -16.69 3.92 11.29
C ASN A 101 -16.89 2.47 10.82
N GLY A 102 -15.94 1.58 11.13
CA GLY A 102 -16.01 0.18 10.69
C GLY A 102 -15.79 -0.05 9.18
N ARG A 103 -15.20 0.92 8.47
CA ARG A 103 -14.79 0.77 7.06
C ARG A 103 -13.98 -0.52 6.87
N LEU A 104 -14.19 -1.16 5.72
CA LEU A 104 -13.42 -2.33 5.34
C LEU A 104 -12.02 -1.90 4.88
N ILE A 105 -11.00 -2.50 5.50
CA ILE A 105 -9.59 -2.32 5.14
C ILE A 105 -9.02 -3.62 4.59
N GLN A 106 -8.07 -3.52 3.67
CA GLN A 106 -7.44 -4.68 3.06
C GLN A 106 -6.48 -5.40 4.02
N LEU A 107 -6.45 -6.72 3.90
CA LEU A 107 -5.50 -7.61 4.55
C LEU A 107 -4.41 -7.98 3.55
N TRP A 108 -3.16 -7.81 3.93
CA TRP A 108 -1.99 -8.08 3.11
C TRP A 108 -1.12 -9.17 3.72
N VAL A 109 -0.51 -9.99 2.86
CA VAL A 109 0.50 -11.00 3.20
C VAL A 109 1.69 -10.85 2.29
N LEU A 110 2.82 -11.42 2.68
CA LEU A 110 3.99 -11.58 1.80
C LEU A 110 3.71 -12.68 0.78
N ARG A 111 4.10 -12.45 -0.47
CA ARG A 111 4.01 -13.42 -1.56
C ARG A 111 5.11 -14.46 -1.47
#